data_AF-A0A976DMF4-F1
#
_entry.id   AF-A0A976DMF4-F1
#
_cell.length_a   1.000
_cell.length_b   1.000
_cell.length_c   1.000
_cell.angle_alpha   90.00
_cell.angle_beta   90.00
_cell.angle_gamma   90.00
#
_symmetry.space_group_name_H-M   'P 1'
#
loop_
_entity.id
_entity.type
_entity.pdbx_description
1 polymer ?
#
loop_
_entity_poly.entity_id
_entity_poly.type
_entity_poly.pdbx_seq_one_letter_code
_entity_poly.pdbx_strand_id
1 'polypeptide(L)'
;MLITPSLLHVKTHAGRGRQEPAVLLRPVGADTGFKVDGMTAEQVLARLDVPVLPQGPEMTEWHCIRLDHAAMADRGEWPDLLDALLYADQDRTMASGGQRVAPLISEGIRASFDAAIARKDLAAAAKELVRFEAVFEMNPESYVAAHLLAQVQVDLGIAKRSMASDGQLSRDLWAESAAHFDAAEELLDVFDPIEEMSPLLAATRYKSVCGIEDGAALCRDWYEDWVDLDPEDANAHAAHALHMLPDWFGSLAAFEKAARKAVSMTQGATGDAAYAIFHMTACKHLGDMLPTL
;
A
#
# COMPACT_ATOMS: atom_id res chain seq x y z
N MET A 1 11.36 9.29 35.48
CA MET A 1 10.12 9.05 36.24
C MET A 1 9.19 8.34 35.27
N LEU A 2 9.12 7.01 35.37
CA LEU A 2 8.36 6.13 34.47
C LEU A 2 7.00 5.85 35.11
N ILE A 3 5.92 6.32 34.48
CA ILE A 3 4.54 5.83 34.65
C ILE A 3 3.83 5.95 33.28
N THR A 4 3.31 4.81 32.82
CA THR A 4 2.59 4.47 31.57
C THR A 4 1.15 5.05 31.48
N PRO A 5 0.40 4.86 30.36
CA PRO A 5 -0.43 3.65 30.17
C PRO A 5 -0.42 3.12 28.71
N SER A 6 -0.17 1.83 28.46
CA SER A 6 -1.19 0.75 28.39
C SER A 6 -2.31 0.95 27.37
N LEU A 7 -2.08 0.58 26.09
CA LEU A 7 -3.17 0.21 25.14
C LEU A 7 -2.89 -1.03 24.26
N LEU A 8 -1.79 -1.77 24.49
CA LEU A 8 -1.61 -3.12 23.95
C LEU A 8 -2.07 -4.17 24.97
N HIS A 9 -3.34 -4.15 25.33
CA HIS A 9 -3.99 -5.34 25.90
C HIS A 9 -4.69 -6.08 24.76
N VAL A 10 -3.91 -6.86 24.02
CA VAL A 10 -4.45 -8.06 23.36
C VAL A 10 -5.06 -8.89 24.48
N LYS A 11 -6.40 -8.90 24.57
CA LYS A 11 -7.13 -9.78 25.48
C LYS A 11 -6.87 -11.21 25.04
N THR A 12 -5.78 -11.79 25.53
CA THR A 12 -5.61 -13.23 25.54
C THR A 12 -6.65 -13.77 26.51
N HIS A 13 -7.75 -14.30 25.97
CA HIS A 13 -8.69 -15.06 26.77
C HIS A 13 -7.92 -16.22 27.41
N ALA A 14 -7.71 -16.14 28.72
CA ALA A 14 -7.19 -17.22 29.54
C ALA A 14 -8.26 -18.33 29.67
N GLY A 15 -8.47 -19.06 28.58
CA GLY A 15 -9.21 -20.32 28.53
C GLY A 15 -8.23 -21.45 28.29
N ARG A 16 -8.07 -22.33 29.29
CA ARG A 16 -7.30 -23.58 29.16
C ARG A 16 -7.74 -24.35 27.91
N GLY A 17 -6.78 -24.69 27.05
CA GLY A 17 -6.86 -25.87 26.20
C GLY A 17 -7.67 -25.76 24.93
N ARG A 18 -7.28 -24.86 24.02
CA ARG A 18 -7.39 -25.09 22.58
C ARG A 18 -6.23 -24.33 21.93
N GLN A 19 -5.19 -25.05 21.52
CA GLN A 19 -4.35 -24.55 20.44
C GLN A 19 -5.30 -24.46 19.24
N GLU A 20 -5.81 -23.27 18.96
CA GLU A 20 -6.41 -23.02 17.66
C GLU A 20 -5.29 -23.28 16.65
N PRO A 21 -5.48 -24.20 15.69
CA PRO A 21 -4.48 -24.39 14.65
C PRO A 21 -4.25 -23.02 14.02
N ALA A 22 -2.99 -22.62 13.91
CA ALA A 22 -2.60 -21.45 13.14
C ALA A 22 -3.45 -21.41 11.89
N VAL A 23 -4.19 -20.31 11.69
CA VAL A 23 -5.02 -20.12 10.51
C VAL A 23 -4.15 -20.55 9.33
N LEU A 24 -4.58 -21.59 8.61
CA LEU A 24 -3.91 -22.00 7.39
C LEU A 24 -4.12 -20.83 6.43
N LEU A 25 -3.16 -19.91 6.44
CA LEU A 25 -3.05 -18.85 5.47
C LEU A 25 -3.01 -19.58 4.13
N ARG A 26 -4.09 -19.46 3.36
CA ARG A 26 -4.08 -19.92 1.97
C ARG A 26 -2.89 -19.22 1.33
N PRO A 27 -1.98 -19.95 0.67
CA PRO A 27 -0.92 -19.31 -0.09
C PRO A 27 -1.58 -18.40 -1.12
N VAL A 28 -1.45 -17.09 -0.93
CA VAL A 28 -1.86 -16.10 -1.91
C VAL A 28 -0.75 -16.07 -2.94
N GLY A 29 -1.02 -16.63 -4.13
CA GLY A 29 -0.19 -16.50 -5.32
C GLY A 29 1.17 -17.18 -5.24
N ALA A 30 1.20 -18.51 -5.36
CA ALA A 30 2.40 -19.14 -5.90
C ALA A 30 2.54 -18.66 -7.35
N ASP A 31 3.58 -17.90 -7.65
CA ASP A 31 3.89 -17.55 -9.03
C ASP A 31 4.25 -18.83 -9.78
N THR A 32 3.28 -19.34 -10.55
CA THR A 32 3.41 -20.59 -11.30
C THR A 32 4.42 -20.50 -12.44
N GLY A 33 4.95 -19.30 -12.74
CA GLY A 33 5.92 -19.06 -13.79
C GLY A 33 7.37 -19.36 -13.39
N PHE A 34 7.71 -19.22 -12.10
CA PHE A 34 9.11 -19.33 -11.66
C PHE A 34 9.62 -20.77 -11.71
N LYS A 35 10.64 -21.00 -12.55
CA LYS A 35 11.28 -22.31 -12.70
C LYS A 35 12.79 -22.23 -12.52
N VAL A 36 13.31 -22.91 -11.50
CA VAL A 36 14.75 -23.14 -11.32
C VAL A 36 15.10 -24.48 -11.95
N ASP A 37 15.95 -24.51 -12.98
CA ASP A 37 16.32 -25.73 -13.71
C ASP A 37 15.10 -26.55 -14.21
N GLY A 38 14.04 -25.86 -14.63
CA GLY A 38 12.80 -26.48 -15.09
C GLY A 38 11.86 -26.96 -13.97
N MET A 39 12.19 -26.71 -12.70
CA MET A 39 11.40 -27.10 -11.54
C MET A 39 10.63 -25.91 -10.96
N THR A 40 9.37 -26.11 -10.62
CA THR A 40 8.58 -25.10 -9.90
C THR A 40 9.15 -24.86 -8.51
N ALA A 41 8.86 -23.70 -7.91
CA ALA A 41 9.21 -23.41 -6.52
C ALA A 41 8.77 -24.54 -5.56
N GLU A 42 7.55 -25.08 -5.74
CA GLU A 42 7.04 -26.21 -4.96
C GLU A 42 7.85 -27.49 -5.15
N GLN A 43 8.32 -27.76 -6.37
CA GLN A 43 9.18 -28.93 -6.66
C GLN A 43 10.57 -28.78 -6.03
N VAL A 44 11.11 -27.57 -5.97
CA VAL A 44 12.36 -27.27 -5.27
C VAL A 44 12.16 -27.41 -3.76
N LEU A 45 11.11 -26.83 -3.20
CA LEU A 45 10.78 -26.89 -1.78
C LEU A 45 10.52 -28.33 -1.31
N ALA A 46 9.86 -29.16 -2.13
CA ALA A 46 9.60 -30.56 -1.83
C ALA A 46 10.87 -31.44 -1.75
N ARG A 47 12.02 -30.92 -2.21
CA ARG A 47 13.32 -31.59 -2.12
C ARG A 47 14.16 -31.15 -0.93
N LEU A 48 13.68 -30.19 -0.15
CA LEU A 48 14.33 -29.76 1.07
C LEU A 48 13.88 -30.69 2.21
N ASP A 49 14.83 -31.35 2.85
CA ASP A 49 14.57 -32.16 4.05
C ASP A 49 14.26 -31.30 5.30
N VAL A 50 14.31 -29.97 5.15
CA VAL A 50 14.05 -28.99 6.21
C VAL A 50 12.65 -28.41 6.04
N PRO A 51 11.85 -28.28 7.11
CA PRO A 51 10.59 -27.55 7.05
C PRO A 51 10.85 -26.11 6.60
N VAL A 52 10.37 -25.75 5.41
CA VAL A 52 10.37 -24.37 4.95
C VAL A 52 9.08 -23.73 5.40
N LEU A 53 9.20 -22.62 6.14
CA LEU A 53 8.07 -21.76 6.44
C LEU A 53 7.81 -20.90 5.18
N PRO A 54 6.72 -21.12 4.43
CA PRO A 54 6.49 -20.42 3.17
C PRO A 54 6.16 -18.93 3.36
N GLN A 55 5.81 -18.53 4.58
CA GLN A 55 5.51 -17.15 4.97
C GLN A 55 6.22 -16.85 6.27
N GLY A 56 6.96 -15.74 6.33
CA GLY A 56 7.66 -15.33 7.54
C GLY A 56 6.69 -14.98 8.67
N PRO A 57 7.11 -15.10 9.94
CA PRO A 57 6.29 -14.77 11.10
C PRO A 57 5.76 -13.32 11.08
N GLU A 58 6.49 -12.39 10.48
CA GLU A 58 6.10 -11.00 10.27
C GLU A 58 4.81 -10.86 9.44
N MET A 59 4.57 -11.74 8.46
CA MET A 59 3.35 -11.69 7.65
C MET A 59 2.10 -11.98 8.49
N THR A 60 2.24 -12.79 9.54
CA THR A 60 1.13 -13.07 10.47
C THR A 60 0.77 -11.81 11.25
N GLU A 61 1.77 -11.08 11.76
CA GLU A 61 1.56 -9.79 12.43
C GLU A 61 0.85 -8.79 11.52
N TRP A 62 1.32 -8.63 10.28
CA TRP A 62 0.71 -7.70 9.32
C TRP A 62 -0.74 -8.08 9.00
N HIS A 63 -1.02 -9.38 8.89
CA HIS A 63 -2.38 -9.88 8.66
C HIS A 63 -3.29 -9.60 9.85
N CYS A 64 -2.81 -9.82 11.08
CA CYS A 64 -3.57 -9.49 12.29
C CYS A 64 -3.90 -8.00 12.37
N ILE A 65 -2.93 -7.11 12.09
CA ILE A 65 -3.17 -5.66 12.07
C ILE A 65 -4.30 -5.32 11.09
N ARG A 66 -4.25 -5.82 9.86
CA ARG A 66 -5.33 -5.61 8.87
C ARG A 66 -6.68 -6.13 9.35
N LEU A 67 -6.74 -7.35 9.87
CA LEU A 67 -7.98 -7.98 10.31
C LEU A 67 -8.63 -7.24 11.49
N ASP A 68 -7.82 -6.81 12.45
CA ASP A 68 -8.31 -6.08 13.62
C ASP A 68 -8.96 -4.76 13.21
N HIS A 69 -8.30 -4.00 12.33
CA HIS A 69 -8.82 -2.69 11.87
C HIS A 69 -9.98 -2.85 10.87
N ALA A 70 -10.02 -3.93 10.08
CA ALA A 70 -11.20 -4.28 9.29
C ALA A 70 -12.43 -4.53 10.20
N ALA A 71 -12.24 -5.30 11.27
CA ALA A 71 -13.31 -5.61 12.22
C ALA A 71 -13.81 -4.37 12.99
N MET A 72 -12.91 -3.45 13.35
CA MET A 72 -13.28 -2.15 13.93
C MET A 72 -14.08 -1.30 12.93
N ALA A 73 -13.67 -1.29 11.66
CA ALA A 73 -14.36 -0.52 10.62
C ALA A 73 -15.79 -1.04 10.48
N ASP A 74 -15.98 -2.36 10.36
CA ASP A 74 -17.29 -3.02 10.26
C ASP A 74 -18.23 -2.73 11.44
N ARG A 75 -17.69 -2.45 12.63
CA ARG A 75 -18.46 -2.02 13.80
C ARG A 75 -18.74 -0.52 13.84
N GLY A 76 -18.13 0.26 12.95
CA GLY A 76 -18.26 1.72 12.90
C GLY A 76 -17.48 2.44 14.00
N GLU A 77 -16.39 1.84 14.51
CA GLU A 77 -15.52 2.41 15.54
C GLU A 77 -14.59 3.50 14.95
N TRP A 78 -15.17 4.46 14.21
CA TRP A 78 -14.43 5.43 13.40
C TRP A 78 -13.52 6.38 14.19
N PRO A 79 -13.93 6.95 15.33
CA PRO A 79 -13.04 7.82 16.10
C PRO A 79 -11.75 7.10 16.51
N ASP A 80 -11.87 5.88 17.06
CA ASP A 80 -10.72 5.09 17.50
C ASP A 80 -9.84 4.65 16.31
N LEU A 81 -10.44 4.36 15.15
CA LEU A 81 -9.71 4.02 13.93
C LEU A 81 -8.90 5.19 13.37
N LEU A 82 -9.51 6.38 13.28
CA LEU A 82 -8.83 7.56 12.77
C LEU A 82 -7.71 7.98 13.72
N ASP A 83 -7.92 7.91 15.05
CA ASP A 83 -6.89 8.16 16.05
C ASP A 83 -5.73 7.15 15.94
N ALA A 84 -6.04 5.85 15.76
CA ALA A 84 -5.01 4.82 15.60
C ALA A 84 -4.19 5.02 14.32
N LEU A 85 -4.84 5.37 13.21
CA LEU A 85 -4.18 5.64 11.93
C LEU A 85 -3.30 6.90 12.02
N LEU A 86 -3.84 7.98 12.58
CA LEU A 86 -3.11 9.23 12.83
C LEU A 86 -1.88 9.00 13.70
N TYR A 87 -2.05 8.30 14.81
CA TYR A 87 -0.93 7.99 15.71
C TYR A 87 0.15 7.16 15.01
N ALA A 88 -0.22 6.10 14.30
CA ALA A 88 0.74 5.24 13.60
C ALA A 88 1.51 5.97 12.50
N ASP A 89 0.88 6.92 11.82
CA ASP A 89 1.50 7.75 10.78
C ASP A 89 2.49 8.75 11.40
N GLN A 90 2.07 9.51 12.41
CA GLN A 90 2.90 10.51 13.07
C GLN A 90 4.11 9.90 13.80
N ASP A 91 3.90 8.76 14.46
CA ASP A 91 4.97 8.02 15.17
C ASP A 91 5.87 7.24 14.19
N ARG A 92 5.45 7.10 12.92
CA ARG A 92 6.10 6.25 11.89
C ARG A 92 6.29 4.82 12.40
N THR A 93 5.29 4.32 13.12
CA THR A 93 5.39 3.03 13.81
C THR A 93 5.69 1.92 12.81
N MET A 94 6.66 1.07 13.14
CA MET A 94 7.12 -0.02 12.28
C MET A 94 6.76 -1.38 12.89
N ALA A 95 6.11 -2.23 12.10
CA ALA A 95 5.91 -3.64 12.42
C ALA A 95 7.17 -4.46 12.09
N SER A 96 7.19 -5.74 12.49
CA SER A 96 8.28 -6.65 12.13
C SER A 96 8.48 -6.69 10.62
N GLY A 97 9.72 -6.91 10.16
CA GLY A 97 10.03 -6.97 8.72
C GLY A 97 10.07 -5.62 8.01
N GLY A 98 9.99 -4.50 8.75
CA GLY A 98 10.21 -3.16 8.20
C GLY A 98 8.97 -2.47 7.64
N GLN A 99 7.78 -3.05 7.82
CA GLN A 99 6.53 -2.50 7.28
C GLN A 99 5.98 -1.39 8.18
N ARG A 100 5.60 -0.25 7.60
CA ARG A 100 4.89 0.80 8.34
C ARG A 100 3.49 0.34 8.75
N VAL A 101 3.11 0.65 9.99
CA VAL A 101 1.82 0.24 10.57
C VAL A 101 0.66 1.03 9.95
N ALA A 102 0.82 2.33 9.69
CA ALA A 102 -0.25 3.17 9.14
C ALA A 102 -0.80 2.64 7.79
N PRO A 103 0.03 2.27 6.79
CA PRO A 103 -0.47 1.58 5.59
C PRO A 103 -1.22 0.28 5.88
N LEU A 104 -0.76 -0.54 6.83
CA LEU A 104 -1.45 -1.78 7.21
C LEU A 104 -2.83 -1.52 7.83
N ILE A 105 -2.93 -0.48 8.67
CA ILE A 105 -4.22 -0.03 9.23
C ILE A 105 -5.14 0.44 8.10
N SER A 106 -4.64 1.30 7.21
CA SER A 106 -5.38 1.81 6.04
C SER A 106 -5.90 0.68 5.13
N GLU A 107 -5.08 -0.33 4.87
CA GLU A 107 -5.48 -1.55 4.14
C GLU A 107 -6.56 -2.33 4.89
N GLY A 108 -6.45 -2.48 6.22
CA GLY A 108 -7.47 -3.12 7.04
C GLY A 108 -8.81 -2.41 6.97
N ILE A 109 -8.81 -1.09 7.16
CA ILE A 109 -10.01 -0.25 7.09
C ILE A 109 -10.70 -0.37 5.72
N ARG A 110 -9.93 -0.43 4.63
CA ARG A 110 -10.45 -0.50 3.26
C ARG A 110 -10.72 -1.92 2.76
N ALA A 111 -10.52 -2.96 3.57
CA ALA A 111 -10.59 -4.36 3.14
C ALA A 111 -11.91 -4.75 2.44
N SER A 112 -13.05 -4.23 2.90
CA SER A 112 -14.35 -4.48 2.26
C SER A 112 -14.47 -3.87 0.86
N PHE A 113 -13.92 -2.66 0.68
CA PHE A 113 -13.81 -2.01 -0.62
C PHE A 113 -12.84 -2.76 -1.55
N ASP A 114 -11.66 -3.11 -1.05
CA ASP A 114 -10.63 -3.85 -1.81
C ASP A 114 -11.17 -5.21 -2.27
N ALA A 115 -11.93 -5.90 -1.42
CA ALA A 115 -12.60 -7.15 -1.78
C ALA A 115 -13.67 -6.97 -2.88
N ALA A 116 -14.35 -5.82 -2.94
CA ALA A 116 -15.29 -5.51 -4.01
C ALA A 116 -14.55 -5.24 -5.34
N ILE A 117 -13.47 -4.45 -5.30
CA ILE A 117 -12.60 -4.20 -6.46
C ILE A 117 -12.02 -5.51 -7.01
N ALA A 118 -11.50 -6.38 -6.14
CA ALA A 118 -10.95 -7.68 -6.55
C ALA A 118 -11.97 -8.59 -7.24
N ARG A 119 -13.25 -8.49 -6.87
CA ARG A 119 -14.36 -9.21 -7.54
C ARG A 119 -14.88 -8.50 -8.80
N LYS A 120 -14.31 -7.36 -9.17
CA LYS A 120 -14.82 -6.45 -10.22
C LYS A 120 -16.28 -6.02 -9.97
N ASP A 121 -16.68 -5.93 -8.70
CA ASP A 121 -18.02 -5.50 -8.29
C ASP A 121 -18.03 -3.99 -8.00
N LEU A 122 -18.17 -3.20 -9.08
CA LEU A 122 -18.15 -1.73 -8.99
C LEU A 122 -19.33 -1.17 -8.18
N ALA A 123 -20.46 -1.88 -8.11
CA ALA A 123 -21.62 -1.45 -7.34
C ALA A 123 -21.37 -1.58 -5.84
N ALA A 124 -20.77 -2.70 -5.40
CA ALA A 124 -20.35 -2.85 -4.01
C ALA A 124 -19.22 -1.87 -3.64
N ALA A 125 -18.27 -1.64 -4.54
CA ALA A 125 -17.20 -0.66 -4.34
C ALA A 125 -17.76 0.78 -4.18
N ALA A 126 -18.72 1.18 -5.01
CA ALA A 126 -19.39 2.48 -4.89
C ALA A 126 -20.16 2.64 -3.57
N LYS A 127 -20.73 1.55 -3.02
CA LYS A 127 -21.38 1.60 -1.71
C LYS A 127 -20.38 1.85 -0.58
N GLU A 128 -19.20 1.23 -0.64
CA GLU A 128 -18.14 1.52 0.34
C GLU A 128 -17.59 2.93 0.16
N LEU A 129 -17.49 3.45 -1.08
CA LEU A 129 -17.13 4.85 -1.32
C LEU A 129 -18.04 5.82 -0.54
N VAL A 130 -19.37 5.64 -0.62
CA VAL A 130 -20.35 6.46 0.13
C VAL A 130 -20.12 6.39 1.65
N ARG A 131 -19.66 5.24 2.16
CA ARG A 131 -19.32 5.09 3.57
C ARG A 131 -18.09 5.92 3.94
N PHE A 132 -17.06 5.96 3.09
CA PHE A 132 -15.89 6.81 3.30
C PHE A 132 -16.21 8.30 3.14
N GLU A 133 -17.10 8.68 2.22
CA GLU A 133 -17.62 10.04 2.10
C GLU A 133 -18.26 10.49 3.42
N ALA A 134 -19.14 9.67 4.00
CA ALA A 134 -19.76 9.98 5.29
C ALA A 134 -18.74 10.10 6.43
N VAL A 135 -17.69 9.26 6.44
CA VAL A 135 -16.62 9.34 7.45
C VAL A 135 -15.85 10.66 7.33
N PHE A 136 -15.52 11.08 6.11
CA PHE A 136 -14.85 12.35 5.87
C PHE A 136 -15.75 13.55 6.19
N GLU A 137 -17.03 13.53 5.79
CA GLU A 137 -18.00 14.59 6.11
C GLU A 137 -18.14 14.83 7.63
N MET A 138 -18.02 13.77 8.43
CA MET A 138 -18.02 13.88 9.89
C MET A 138 -16.68 14.34 10.48
N ASN A 139 -15.59 14.27 9.72
CA ASN A 139 -14.22 14.58 10.16
C ASN A 139 -13.44 15.39 9.09
N PRO A 140 -13.96 16.54 8.61
CA PRO A 140 -13.41 17.23 7.45
C PRO A 140 -12.00 17.80 7.67
N GLU A 141 -11.60 18.02 8.92
CA GLU A 141 -10.27 18.52 9.31
C GLU A 141 -9.25 17.39 9.52
N SER A 142 -9.65 16.12 9.31
CA SER A 142 -8.79 14.97 9.54
C SER A 142 -8.13 14.52 8.23
N TYR A 143 -6.83 14.80 8.09
CA TYR A 143 -6.07 14.38 6.91
C TYR A 143 -6.08 12.85 6.74
N VAL A 144 -6.19 12.06 7.82
CA VAL A 144 -6.28 10.60 7.73
C VAL A 144 -7.64 10.12 7.21
N ALA A 145 -8.72 10.87 7.47
CA ALA A 145 -10.02 10.60 6.85
C ALA A 145 -9.99 10.97 5.36
N ALA A 146 -9.38 12.11 5.01
CA ALA A 146 -9.17 12.52 3.62
C ALA A 146 -8.33 11.48 2.85
N HIS A 147 -7.24 11.01 3.44
CA HIS A 147 -6.39 9.93 2.94
C HIS A 147 -7.20 8.67 2.59
N LEU A 148 -8.06 8.19 3.49
CA LEU A 148 -8.86 6.99 3.27
C LEU A 148 -9.81 7.16 2.10
N LEU A 149 -10.52 8.30 2.04
CA LEU A 149 -11.43 8.59 0.93
C LEU A 149 -10.68 8.75 -0.40
N ALA A 150 -9.58 9.48 -0.42
CA ALA A 150 -8.75 9.67 -1.61
C ALA A 150 -8.18 8.35 -2.13
N GLN A 151 -7.72 7.44 -1.26
CA GLN A 151 -7.27 6.10 -1.65
C GLN A 151 -8.38 5.31 -2.35
N VAL A 152 -9.60 5.34 -1.81
CA VAL A 152 -10.77 4.65 -2.39
C VAL A 152 -11.16 5.26 -3.73
N GLN A 153 -11.14 6.59 -3.85
CA GLN A 153 -11.37 7.30 -5.11
C GLN A 153 -10.34 6.88 -6.17
N VAL A 154 -9.04 6.97 -5.85
CA VAL A 154 -7.94 6.57 -6.74
C VAL A 154 -8.07 5.11 -7.18
N ASP A 155 -8.30 4.18 -6.24
CA ASP A 155 -8.41 2.76 -6.56
C ASP A 155 -9.63 2.43 -7.43
N LEU A 156 -10.75 3.11 -7.21
CA LEU A 156 -11.93 2.97 -8.07
C LEU A 156 -11.68 3.54 -9.47
N GLY A 157 -10.98 4.68 -9.56
CA GLY A 157 -10.54 5.29 -10.81
C GLY A 157 -9.62 4.37 -11.61
N ILE A 158 -8.65 3.73 -10.95
CA ILE A 158 -7.76 2.73 -11.55
C ILE A 158 -8.57 1.53 -12.06
N ALA A 159 -9.45 0.96 -11.23
CA ALA A 159 -10.24 -0.22 -11.59
C ALA A 159 -11.12 0.02 -12.83
N LYS A 160 -11.79 1.19 -12.90
CA LYS A 160 -12.59 1.59 -14.08
C LYS A 160 -11.73 1.75 -15.33
N ARG A 161 -10.55 2.36 -15.20
CA ARG A 161 -9.60 2.54 -16.31
C ARG A 161 -9.10 1.19 -16.86
N SER A 162 -8.76 0.25 -16.00
CA SER A 162 -8.37 -1.10 -16.39
C SER A 162 -9.51 -1.82 -17.13
N MET A 163 -10.74 -1.74 -16.63
CA MET A 163 -11.91 -2.34 -17.29
C MET A 163 -12.22 -1.70 -18.65
N ALA A 164 -12.00 -0.39 -18.81
CA ALA A 164 -12.15 0.30 -20.09
C ALA A 164 -11.08 -0.12 -21.12
N SER A 165 -9.90 -0.57 -20.65
CA SER A 165 -8.81 -1.03 -21.50
C SER A 165 -8.98 -2.50 -21.92
N ASP A 166 -9.61 -3.33 -21.08
CA ASP A 166 -9.86 -4.76 -21.33
C ASP A 166 -11.06 -5.04 -22.26
N GLY A 167 -11.94 -4.06 -22.50
CA GLY A 167 -13.22 -4.26 -23.19
C GLY A 167 -13.61 -3.14 -24.16
N GLN A 168 -14.64 -3.38 -24.97
CA GLN A 168 -15.20 -2.42 -25.92
C GLN A 168 -16.20 -1.42 -25.26
N LEU A 169 -16.00 -1.11 -23.97
CA LEU A 169 -16.77 -0.14 -23.19
C LEU A 169 -16.03 1.20 -23.18
N SER A 170 -16.62 2.21 -23.82
CA SER A 170 -15.87 2.91 -24.88
C SER A 170 -15.60 4.41 -24.68
N ARG A 171 -15.89 5.01 -23.52
CA ARG A 171 -15.54 6.41 -23.16
C ARG A 171 -16.03 6.79 -21.76
N ASP A 172 -17.21 6.29 -21.38
CA ASP A 172 -17.85 6.66 -20.11
C ASP A 172 -17.01 6.23 -18.90
N LEU A 173 -16.48 5.00 -18.90
CA LEU A 173 -15.58 4.53 -17.83
C LEU A 173 -14.26 5.32 -17.74
N TRP A 174 -13.78 5.87 -18.86
CA TRP A 174 -12.61 6.75 -18.87
C TRP A 174 -12.94 8.11 -18.23
N ALA A 175 -14.09 8.69 -18.57
CA ALA A 175 -14.55 9.94 -17.96
C ALA A 175 -14.84 9.78 -16.47
N GLU A 176 -15.49 8.68 -16.07
CA GLU A 176 -15.72 8.34 -14.67
C GLU A 176 -14.40 8.10 -13.93
N SER A 177 -13.43 7.44 -14.55
CA SER A 177 -12.07 7.26 -13.99
C SER A 177 -11.42 8.60 -13.68
N ALA A 178 -11.43 9.54 -14.65
CA ALA A 178 -10.88 10.89 -14.46
C ALA A 178 -11.56 11.62 -13.30
N ALA A 179 -12.90 11.59 -13.23
CA ALA A 179 -13.65 12.24 -12.16
C ALA A 179 -13.27 11.73 -10.75
N HIS A 180 -12.92 10.46 -10.61
CA HIS A 180 -12.43 9.92 -9.34
C HIS A 180 -11.02 10.41 -8.99
N PHE A 181 -10.15 10.63 -9.97
CA PHE A 181 -8.84 11.23 -9.71
C PHE A 181 -8.97 12.71 -9.34
N ASP A 182 -9.81 13.46 -10.06
CA ASP A 182 -10.09 14.86 -9.75
C ASP A 182 -10.64 15.02 -8.33
N ALA A 183 -11.60 14.16 -7.94
CA ALA A 183 -12.15 14.16 -6.58
C ALA A 183 -11.10 13.80 -5.51
N ALA A 184 -10.16 12.91 -5.82
CA ALA A 184 -9.06 12.60 -4.90
C ALA A 184 -8.08 13.77 -4.77
N GLU A 185 -7.77 14.46 -5.87
CA GLU A 185 -6.90 15.64 -5.86
C GLU A 185 -7.53 16.80 -5.07
N GLU A 186 -8.81 17.10 -5.30
CA GLU A 186 -9.55 18.13 -4.54
C GLU A 186 -9.54 17.86 -3.03
N LEU A 187 -9.63 16.60 -2.61
CA LEU A 187 -9.55 16.21 -1.20
C LEU A 187 -8.14 16.39 -0.61
N LEU A 188 -7.12 16.04 -1.38
CA LEU A 188 -5.72 16.08 -0.93
C LEU A 188 -5.16 17.50 -0.94
N ASP A 189 -5.61 18.38 -1.83
CA ASP A 189 -5.14 19.77 -1.92
C ASP A 189 -5.45 20.61 -0.68
N VAL A 190 -6.37 20.15 0.18
CA VAL A 190 -6.66 20.77 1.47
C VAL A 190 -5.52 20.56 2.48
N PHE A 191 -4.72 19.51 2.31
CA PHE A 191 -3.71 19.07 3.28
C PHE A 191 -2.34 18.99 2.62
N ASP A 192 -1.36 19.75 3.13
CA ASP A 192 0.02 19.62 2.71
C ASP A 192 0.70 18.48 3.49
N PRO A 193 1.21 17.41 2.84
CA PRO A 193 1.92 16.33 3.53
C PRO A 193 3.11 16.79 4.37
N ILE A 194 3.77 17.87 3.99
CA ILE A 194 4.91 18.43 4.72
C ILE A 194 4.43 19.17 5.97
N GLU A 195 3.38 20.00 5.86
CA GLU A 195 2.83 20.72 7.02
C GLU A 195 2.21 19.74 8.04
N GLU A 196 1.55 18.70 7.56
CA GLU A 196 0.99 17.62 8.39
C GLU A 196 2.04 16.61 8.87
N MET A 197 3.28 16.69 8.38
CA MET A 197 4.35 15.73 8.66
C MET A 197 3.94 14.27 8.38
N SER A 198 3.14 14.06 7.33
CA SER A 198 2.45 12.80 7.05
C SER A 198 3.02 12.06 5.83
N PRO A 199 3.89 11.04 6.02
CA PRO A 199 4.31 10.18 4.92
C PRO A 199 3.13 9.39 4.33
N LEU A 200 2.10 9.05 5.12
CA LEU A 200 0.88 8.41 4.63
C LEU A 200 0.15 9.28 3.60
N LEU A 201 0.02 10.58 3.85
CA LEU A 201 -0.60 11.53 2.92
C LEU A 201 0.26 11.71 1.67
N ALA A 202 1.59 11.82 1.84
CA ALA A 202 2.53 11.89 0.72
C ALA A 202 2.42 10.64 -0.19
N ALA A 203 2.31 9.45 0.40
CA ALA A 203 2.10 8.20 -0.33
C ALA A 203 0.80 8.21 -1.16
N THR A 204 -0.29 8.77 -0.61
CA THR A 204 -1.57 8.86 -1.30
C THR A 204 -1.56 9.86 -2.43
N ARG A 205 -0.93 11.01 -2.22
CA ARG A 205 -0.67 11.99 -3.27
C ARG A 205 0.21 11.37 -4.37
N TYR A 206 1.25 10.64 -3.98
CA TYR A 206 2.11 9.93 -4.93
C TYR A 206 1.32 8.93 -5.79
N LYS A 207 0.38 8.20 -5.19
CA LYS A 207 -0.46 7.22 -5.89
C LYS A 207 -1.40 7.86 -6.91
N SER A 208 -1.92 9.06 -6.64
CA SER A 208 -2.82 9.77 -7.57
C SER A 208 -2.13 10.26 -8.84
N VAL A 209 -0.79 10.32 -8.87
CA VAL A 209 -0.01 10.82 -10.00
C VAL A 209 -0.35 10.15 -11.35
N CYS A 210 -0.80 8.89 -11.32
CA CYS A 210 -1.22 8.16 -12.53
C CYS A 210 -2.50 8.72 -13.17
N GLY A 211 -3.27 9.50 -12.42
CA GLY A 211 -4.47 10.19 -12.87
C GLY A 211 -4.25 11.62 -13.36
N ILE A 212 -3.12 12.23 -13.01
CA ILE A 212 -2.86 13.66 -13.19
C ILE A 212 -2.28 13.94 -14.57
N GLU A 213 -2.76 15.01 -15.21
CA GLU A 213 -2.19 15.52 -16.46
C GLU A 213 -0.73 15.95 -16.23
N ASP A 214 0.19 15.44 -17.05
CA ASP A 214 1.63 15.66 -16.88
C ASP A 214 2.22 15.18 -15.54
N GLY A 215 1.63 14.14 -14.94
CA GLY A 215 2.10 13.54 -13.68
C GLY A 215 3.57 13.11 -13.69
N ALA A 216 4.17 12.86 -14.87
CA ALA A 216 5.60 12.61 -15.03
C ALA A 216 6.47 13.77 -14.48
N ALA A 217 6.01 15.02 -14.60
CA ALA A 217 6.71 16.20 -14.09
C ALA A 217 6.68 16.25 -12.55
N LEU A 218 5.62 15.76 -11.92
CA LEU A 218 5.40 15.79 -10.46
C LEU A 218 6.00 14.58 -9.74
N CYS A 219 6.05 13.43 -10.40
CA CYS A 219 6.38 12.15 -9.77
C CYS A 219 7.80 12.08 -9.18
N ARG A 220 8.72 12.98 -9.54
CA ARG A 220 10.03 13.05 -8.90
C ARG A 220 9.94 13.79 -7.58
N ASP A 221 9.43 15.00 -7.61
CA ASP A 221 9.40 15.89 -6.46
C ASP A 221 8.55 15.29 -5.33
N TRP A 222 7.36 14.74 -5.66
CA TRP A 222 6.51 14.07 -4.67
C TRP A 222 7.12 12.80 -4.07
N TYR A 223 7.98 12.11 -4.83
CA TYR A 223 8.74 11.00 -4.28
C TYR A 223 9.85 11.50 -3.34
N GLU A 224 10.53 12.58 -3.71
CA GLU A 224 11.55 13.18 -2.85
C GLU A 224 10.93 13.67 -1.53
N ASP A 225 9.77 14.33 -1.57
CA ASP A 225 9.02 14.74 -0.38
C ASP A 225 8.62 13.55 0.51
N TRP A 226 8.13 12.45 -0.09
CA TRP A 226 7.77 11.24 0.67
C TRP A 226 9.01 10.61 1.35
N VAL A 227 10.14 10.52 0.63
CA VAL A 227 11.39 10.00 1.19
C VAL A 227 11.94 10.92 2.29
N ASP A 228 11.81 12.23 2.15
CA ASP A 228 12.25 13.18 3.18
C ASP A 228 11.39 13.08 4.46
N LEU A 229 10.09 12.81 4.32
CA LEU A 229 9.18 12.56 5.44
C LEU A 229 9.44 11.23 6.15
N ASP A 230 9.81 10.19 5.39
CA ASP A 230 10.10 8.86 5.89
C ASP A 230 11.16 8.11 5.06
N PRO A 231 12.46 8.33 5.34
CA PRO A 231 13.56 7.76 4.55
C PRO A 231 13.76 6.25 4.75
N GLU A 232 13.02 5.66 5.68
CA GLU A 232 13.04 4.23 5.98
C GLU A 232 11.88 3.46 5.33
N ASP A 233 10.90 4.14 4.73
CA ASP A 233 9.77 3.48 4.07
C ASP A 233 10.16 2.89 2.72
N ALA A 234 10.27 1.56 2.68
CA ALA A 234 10.53 0.82 1.46
C ALA A 234 9.44 1.01 0.38
N ASN A 235 8.21 1.35 0.76
CA ASN A 235 7.11 1.49 -0.19
C ASN A 235 7.29 2.72 -1.08
N ALA A 236 7.91 3.80 -0.59
CA ALA A 236 8.23 4.98 -1.39
C ALA A 236 9.13 4.60 -2.58
N HIS A 237 10.19 3.85 -2.30
CA HIS A 237 11.11 3.35 -3.33
C HIS A 237 10.44 2.37 -4.29
N ALA A 238 9.63 1.44 -3.77
CA ALA A 238 8.92 0.46 -4.61
C ALA A 238 7.92 1.14 -5.56
N ALA A 239 7.12 2.08 -5.06
CA ALA A 239 6.16 2.83 -5.87
C ALA A 239 6.86 3.63 -6.97
N HIS A 240 7.93 4.36 -6.61
CA HIS A 240 8.70 5.14 -7.58
C HIS A 240 9.41 4.27 -8.62
N ALA A 241 9.91 3.10 -8.22
CA ALA A 241 10.53 2.15 -9.12
C ALA A 241 9.60 1.74 -10.27
N LEU A 242 8.32 1.45 -9.98
CA LEU A 242 7.32 1.13 -11.00
C LEU A 242 7.10 2.29 -11.96
N HIS A 243 6.92 3.50 -11.43
CA HIS A 243 6.67 4.68 -12.24
C HIS A 243 7.87 5.10 -13.12
N MET A 244 9.09 4.70 -12.75
CA MET A 244 10.29 4.93 -13.55
C MET A 244 10.52 3.89 -14.66
N LEU A 245 9.69 2.86 -14.77
CA LEU A 245 9.77 1.89 -15.86
C LEU A 245 9.23 2.49 -17.19
N PRO A 246 9.63 1.94 -18.35
CA PRO A 246 9.22 2.44 -19.67
C PRO A 246 7.72 2.45 -19.95
N ASP A 247 6.95 1.57 -19.30
CA ASP A 247 5.50 1.50 -19.47
C ASP A 247 4.74 2.60 -18.70
N TRP A 248 5.46 3.39 -17.90
CA TRP A 248 4.94 4.49 -17.09
C TRP A 248 5.58 5.82 -17.53
N PHE A 249 6.29 6.52 -16.63
CA PHE A 249 6.85 7.85 -16.91
C PHE A 249 8.34 7.82 -17.28
N GLY A 250 8.98 6.66 -17.19
CA GLY A 250 10.43 6.58 -17.22
C GLY A 250 11.02 5.89 -18.43
N SER A 251 12.28 5.49 -18.25
CA SER A 251 13.09 4.72 -19.19
C SER A 251 14.10 3.95 -18.35
N LEU A 252 14.73 2.90 -18.90
CA LEU A 252 15.73 2.14 -18.14
C LEU A 252 16.89 3.01 -17.62
N ALA A 253 17.29 4.02 -18.39
CA ALA A 253 18.30 4.99 -17.96
C ALA A 253 17.79 5.90 -16.83
N ALA A 254 16.53 6.36 -16.90
CA ALA A 254 15.92 7.17 -15.85
C ALA A 254 15.71 6.35 -14.56
N PHE A 255 15.31 5.09 -14.69
CA PHE A 255 15.19 4.12 -13.60
C PHE A 255 16.51 3.94 -12.85
N GLU A 256 17.59 3.63 -13.55
CA GLU A 256 18.91 3.43 -12.92
C GLU A 256 19.40 4.72 -12.24
N LYS A 257 19.15 5.88 -12.85
CA LYS A 257 19.46 7.17 -12.23
C LYS A 257 18.64 7.41 -10.96
N ALA A 258 17.35 7.09 -10.97
CA ALA A 258 16.47 7.22 -9.81
C ALA A 258 16.90 6.28 -8.67
N ALA A 259 17.24 5.02 -8.99
CA ALA A 259 17.72 4.05 -8.00
C ALA A 259 19.01 4.53 -7.29
N ARG A 260 19.98 5.09 -8.05
CA ARG A 260 21.20 5.68 -7.47
C ARG A 260 20.93 6.95 -6.64
N LYS A 261 20.00 7.78 -7.10
CA LYS A 261 19.57 8.98 -6.37
C LYS A 261 18.91 8.59 -5.04
N ALA A 262 18.10 7.53 -5.01
CA ALA A 262 17.49 7.00 -3.79
C ALA A 262 18.56 6.64 -2.74
N VAL A 263 19.61 5.90 -3.14
CA VAL A 263 20.75 5.59 -2.25
C VAL A 263 21.39 6.85 -1.66
N SER A 264 21.62 7.87 -2.49
CA SER A 264 22.24 9.11 -2.03
C SER A 264 21.34 9.88 -1.06
N MET A 265 20.02 9.86 -1.26
CA MET A 265 19.06 10.53 -0.39
C MET A 265 18.96 9.83 0.97
N THR A 266 18.96 8.50 0.97
CA THR A 266 18.74 7.71 2.18
C THR A 266 20.04 7.15 2.78
N GLN A 267 21.21 7.69 2.43
CA GLN A 267 22.52 7.18 2.89
C GLN A 267 22.60 7.04 4.42
N GLY A 268 21.95 7.92 5.17
CA GLY A 268 21.90 7.89 6.64
C GLY A 268 20.86 6.93 7.25
N ALA A 269 20.01 6.32 6.43
CA ALA A 269 18.93 5.43 6.82
C ALA A 269 19.03 4.10 6.07
N THR A 270 18.38 3.95 4.91
CA THR A 270 18.32 2.69 4.15
C THR A 270 19.48 2.49 3.17
N GLY A 271 20.05 3.58 2.62
CA GLY A 271 21.20 3.55 1.72
C GLY A 271 21.05 2.55 0.57
N ASP A 272 21.98 1.60 0.47
CA ASP A 272 22.00 0.58 -0.58
C ASP A 272 20.73 -0.30 -0.62
N ALA A 273 19.98 -0.40 0.49
CA ALA A 273 18.71 -1.12 0.49
C ALA A 273 17.67 -0.46 -0.44
N ALA A 274 17.70 0.86 -0.61
CA ALA A 274 16.83 1.55 -1.55
C ALA A 274 17.08 1.08 -3.00
N TYR A 275 18.34 0.92 -3.40
CA TYR A 275 18.70 0.36 -4.71
C TYR A 275 18.16 -1.06 -4.88
N ALA A 276 18.33 -1.91 -3.86
CA ALA A 276 17.81 -3.27 -3.89
C ALA A 276 16.28 -3.29 -4.06
N ILE A 277 15.55 -2.43 -3.34
CA ILE A 277 14.08 -2.33 -3.44
C ILE A 277 13.65 -1.95 -4.86
N PHE A 278 14.32 -1.00 -5.52
CA PHE A 278 14.03 -0.65 -6.91
C PHE A 278 14.10 -1.88 -7.82
N HIS A 279 15.22 -2.60 -7.78
CA HIS A 279 15.44 -3.75 -8.66
C HIS A 279 14.54 -4.94 -8.30
N MET A 280 14.32 -5.23 -7.02
CA MET A 280 13.37 -6.27 -6.59
C MET A 280 11.95 -5.97 -7.08
N THR A 281 11.54 -4.70 -7.01
CA THR A 281 10.22 -4.26 -7.47
C THR A 281 10.10 -4.39 -8.99
N ALA A 282 11.13 -3.97 -9.74
CA ALA A 282 11.17 -4.14 -11.19
C ALA A 282 11.13 -5.62 -11.60
N CYS A 283 11.91 -6.49 -10.94
CA CYS A 283 11.85 -7.95 -11.17
C CYS A 283 10.47 -8.52 -10.91
N LYS A 284 9.82 -8.10 -9.81
CA LYS A 284 8.45 -8.56 -9.50
C LYS A 284 7.44 -8.12 -10.57
N HIS A 285 7.64 -6.95 -11.17
CA HIS A 285 6.72 -6.41 -12.19
C HIS A 285 6.97 -6.99 -13.59
N LEU A 286 8.23 -7.10 -14.01
CA LEU A 286 8.64 -7.52 -15.35
C LEU A 286 8.87 -9.05 -15.45
N GLY A 287 8.93 -9.77 -14.33
CA GLY A 287 9.32 -11.17 -14.26
C GLY A 287 10.84 -11.37 -14.40
N ASP A 288 11.26 -12.46 -15.06
CA ASP A 288 12.68 -12.83 -15.29
C ASP A 288 13.50 -11.78 -16.09
N MET A 289 12.85 -10.72 -16.57
CA MET A 289 13.50 -9.61 -17.25
C MET A 289 14.06 -8.65 -16.20
N LEU A 290 15.31 -8.87 -15.79
CA LEU A 290 16.07 -7.79 -15.14
C LEU A 290 16.14 -6.61 -16.13
N PRO A 291 15.86 -5.38 -15.69
CA PRO A 291 16.19 -4.20 -16.48
C PRO A 291 17.72 -4.06 -16.52
N THR A 292 18.38 -4.87 -17.34
CA THR A 292 19.79 -4.69 -17.67
C THR A 292 19.89 -3.63 -18.76
N LEU A 293 20.76 -2.65 -18.51
CA LEU A 293 21.24 -1.67 -19.50
C LEU A 293 21.82 -2.36 -20.75
#